data_AF-A0A1M6HPB4-F1
#
_entry.id   AF-A0A1M6HPB4-F1
#
_cell.length_a   1.000
_cell.length_b   1.000
_cell.length_c   1.000
_cell.angle_alpha   90.00
_cell.angle_beta   90.00
_cell.angle_gamma   90.00
#
_symmetry.space_group_name_H-M   'P 1'
#
loop_
_entity.id
_entity.type
_entity.pdbx_description
1 polymer ?
#
loop_
_entity_poly.entity_id
_entity_poly.type
_entity_poly.pdbx_seq_one_letter_code
_entity_poly.pdbx_strand_id
1 'polypeptide(L)'
;MKEENIYQIYSPASVVGSFNNALIIPQTLSLIYLKGRYTAGQGKSYAGYYYDLFYSESDTTSISVKLSGILRSKLVNGEVYILKGFIEKSVRNSSIDLRFAAEEIVQQKEDSFQKMT
;
A
#
# COMPACT_ATOMS: atom_id res chain seq x y z
N MET A 1 1.19 37.58 -37.19
CA MET A 1 2.24 37.37 -36.17
C MET A 1 2.12 35.92 -35.74
N LYS A 2 3.17 35.10 -35.85
CA LYS A 2 3.14 33.70 -35.41
C LYS A 2 3.56 33.69 -33.94
N GLU A 3 2.73 33.15 -33.05
CA GLU A 3 3.13 32.88 -31.67
C GLU A 3 4.20 31.79 -31.67
N GLU A 4 5.39 32.11 -31.17
CA GLU A 4 6.39 31.09 -30.84
C GLU A 4 5.97 30.42 -29.54
N ASN A 5 5.51 29.18 -29.65
CA ASN A 5 5.15 28.39 -28.49
C ASN A 5 6.45 27.92 -27.81
N ILE A 6 6.83 28.55 -26.71
CA ILE A 6 8.00 28.17 -25.93
C ILE A 6 7.66 26.90 -25.16
N TYR A 7 8.04 25.74 -25.69
CA TYR A 7 7.87 24.47 -25.00
C TYR A 7 8.86 24.38 -23.85
N GLN A 8 8.34 24.20 -22.63
CA GLN A 8 9.17 23.89 -21.48
C GLN A 8 9.71 22.46 -21.60
N ILE A 9 11.03 22.32 -21.70
CA ILE A 9 11.72 21.04 -21.80
C ILE A 9 12.07 20.56 -20.39
N TYR A 10 11.55 19.39 -20.01
CA TYR A 10 11.85 18.76 -18.73
C TYR A 10 12.82 17.60 -18.90
N SER A 11 13.76 17.45 -17.97
CA SER A 11 14.54 16.22 -17.88
C SER A 11 13.68 15.09 -17.27
N PRO A 12 13.96 13.81 -17.60
CA PRO A 12 13.29 12.69 -16.93
C PRO A 12 13.37 12.76 -15.40
N ALA A 13 14.52 13.20 -14.87
CA ALA A 13 14.72 13.39 -13.43
C ALA A 13 13.81 14.49 -12.85
N SER A 14 13.62 15.60 -13.57
CA SER A 14 12.73 16.69 -13.17
C SER A 14 11.26 16.24 -13.15
N VAL A 15 10.83 15.46 -14.14
CA VAL A 15 9.46 14.91 -14.19
C VAL A 15 9.23 13.96 -13.01
N VAL A 16 10.13 13.01 -12.79
CA VAL A 16 10.04 12.06 -11.65
C VAL A 16 10.06 12.82 -10.33
N GLY A 17 10.92 13.82 -10.19
CA GLY A 17 11.00 14.67 -9.01
C GLY A 17 9.69 15.42 -8.71
N SER A 18 9.03 15.97 -9.73
CA SER A 18 7.74 16.67 -9.56
C SER A 18 6.63 15.76 -9.06
N PHE A 19 6.49 14.55 -9.60
CA PHE A 19 5.50 13.58 -9.10
C PHE A 19 5.88 13.03 -7.73
N ASN A 20 7.17 12.85 -7.47
CA ASN A 20 7.67 12.47 -6.15
C ASN A 20 7.30 13.54 -5.11
N ASN A 21 7.39 14.82 -5.42
CA ASN A 21 7.03 15.90 -4.49
C ASN A 21 5.51 16.13 -4.40
N ALA A 22 4.74 15.91 -5.47
CA ALA A 22 3.28 16.00 -5.44
C ALA A 22 2.65 14.88 -4.59
N LEU A 23 3.31 13.72 -4.52
CA LEU A 23 2.97 12.59 -3.65
C LEU A 23 3.58 12.73 -2.24
N ILE A 24 3.77 13.95 -1.74
CA ILE A 24 3.86 14.17 -0.28
C ILE A 24 2.45 13.92 0.23
N ILE A 25 2.17 12.66 0.51
CA ILE A 25 0.95 12.21 1.14
C ILE A 25 1.11 12.61 2.62
N PRO A 26 0.30 13.51 3.21
CA PRO A 26 0.41 13.80 4.64
C PRO A 26 0.39 12.51 5.51
N GLN A 27 -0.27 11.47 5.00
CA GLN A 27 -0.34 10.09 5.53
C GLN A 27 0.95 9.25 5.43
N THR A 28 2.02 9.70 4.76
CA THR A 28 3.36 9.11 4.97
C THR A 28 4.00 9.57 6.28
N LEU A 29 3.48 10.66 6.88
CA LEU A 29 3.91 11.20 8.18
C LEU A 29 2.86 11.00 9.28
N SER A 30 1.66 10.52 8.94
CA SER A 30 0.59 10.25 9.89
C SER A 30 0.15 8.79 9.85
N LEU A 31 -0.10 8.27 11.04
CA LEU A 31 -0.62 6.93 11.27
C LEU A 31 -2.04 6.83 10.70
N ILE A 32 -2.28 5.89 9.78
CA ILE A 32 -3.58 5.69 9.14
C ILE A 32 -4.14 4.30 9.36
N TYR A 33 -5.44 4.15 9.07
CA TYR A 33 -6.17 2.90 9.11
C TYR A 33 -6.54 2.51 7.68
N LEU A 34 -6.21 1.29 7.29
CA LEU A 34 -6.50 0.73 5.99
C LEU A 34 -7.37 -0.51 6.17
N LYS A 35 -8.54 -0.52 5.54
CA LYS A 35 -9.45 -1.66 5.52
C LYS A 35 -9.36 -2.38 4.19
N GLY A 36 -9.35 -3.71 4.22
CA GLY A 36 -9.21 -4.50 3.00
C GLY A 36 -9.10 -5.99 3.26
N ARG A 37 -9.10 -6.74 2.16
CA ARG A 37 -8.97 -8.19 2.15
C ARG A 37 -7.51 -8.61 2.06
N TYR A 38 -7.05 -9.42 2.99
CA TYR A 38 -5.67 -9.89 3.04
C TYR A 38 -5.41 -11.05 2.08
N THR A 39 -4.25 -11.06 1.45
CA THR A 39 -3.73 -12.20 0.68
C THR A 39 -2.22 -12.30 0.85
N ALA A 40 -1.78 -13.42 1.41
CA ALA A 40 -0.37 -13.78 1.52
C ALA A 40 0.30 -13.81 0.14
N GLY A 41 1.43 -13.12 0.02
CA GLY A 41 2.35 -13.25 -1.10
C GLY A 41 3.05 -14.61 -1.10
N GLN A 42 3.59 -14.98 -2.26
CA GLN A 42 4.32 -16.24 -2.46
C GLN A 42 5.81 -16.14 -2.06
N GLY A 43 6.26 -14.96 -1.63
CA GLY A 43 7.67 -14.68 -1.32
C GLY A 43 8.09 -15.19 0.06
N LYS A 44 9.39 -15.49 0.19
CA LYS A 44 10.03 -15.67 1.51
C LYS A 44 10.14 -14.34 2.23
N SER A 45 10.26 -14.38 3.56
CA SER A 45 10.54 -13.17 4.33
C SER A 45 11.89 -12.58 3.93
N TYR A 46 11.95 -11.25 3.86
CA TYR A 46 13.17 -10.49 3.66
C TYR A 46 13.38 -9.58 4.88
N ALA A 47 14.52 -9.71 5.55
CA ALA A 47 14.81 -9.02 6.80
C ALA A 47 13.71 -9.17 7.88
N GLY A 48 13.04 -10.33 7.93
CA GLY A 48 11.97 -10.60 8.90
C GLY A 48 10.59 -10.04 8.53
N TYR A 49 10.47 -9.37 7.38
CA TYR A 49 9.22 -8.85 6.85
C TYR A 49 8.72 -9.65 5.66
N TYR A 50 7.39 -9.70 5.54
CA TYR A 50 6.68 -10.25 4.40
C TYR A 50 6.04 -9.12 3.62
N TYR A 51 6.00 -9.27 2.30
CA TYR A 51 5.41 -8.32 1.38
C TYR A 51 4.22 -8.98 0.72
N ASP A 52 3.08 -8.85 1.39
CA ASP A 52 1.82 -9.45 1.00
C ASP A 52 0.95 -8.42 0.26
N LEU A 53 -0.28 -8.78 -0.07
CA LEU A 53 -1.22 -7.91 -0.77
C LEU A 53 -2.47 -7.64 0.08
N PHE A 54 -2.95 -6.41 0.00
CA PHE A 54 -4.17 -5.97 0.66
C PHE A 54 -5.09 -5.33 -0.38
N TYR A 55 -6.23 -5.97 -0.61
CA TYR A 55 -7.18 -5.61 -1.67
C TYR A 55 -8.30 -4.73 -1.13
N SER A 56 -8.79 -3.83 -1.98
CA SER A 56 -10.08 -3.17 -1.80
C SER A 56 -11.19 -4.21 -1.64
N GLU A 57 -12.21 -3.90 -0.84
CA GLU A 57 -13.37 -4.79 -0.65
C GLU A 57 -14.26 -4.83 -1.89
N SER A 58 -14.31 -3.75 -2.66
CA SER A 58 -15.24 -3.55 -3.78
C SER A 58 -14.69 -3.99 -5.14
N ASP A 59 -13.39 -4.18 -5.27
CA ASP A 59 -12.72 -4.35 -6.55
C ASP A 59 -11.39 -5.11 -6.43
N THR A 60 -10.58 -5.07 -7.49
CA THR A 60 -9.30 -5.80 -7.58
C THR A 60 -8.07 -4.93 -7.31
N THR A 61 -8.27 -3.65 -6.98
CA THR A 61 -7.20 -2.74 -6.61
C THR A 61 -6.55 -3.25 -5.33
N SER A 62 -5.22 -3.24 -5.30
CA SER A 62 -4.45 -3.65 -4.13
C SER A 62 -3.29 -2.72 -3.86
N ILE A 63 -2.81 -2.77 -2.62
CA ILE A 63 -1.54 -2.21 -2.20
C ILE A 63 -0.70 -3.32 -1.58
N SER A 64 0.61 -3.25 -1.77
CA SER A 64 1.53 -4.14 -1.06
C SER A 64 1.57 -3.76 0.41
N VAL A 65 1.43 -4.74 1.29
CA VAL A 65 1.52 -4.57 2.74
C VAL A 65 2.79 -5.23 3.26
N LYS A 66 3.58 -4.47 4.02
CA LYS A 66 4.77 -4.93 4.72
C LYS A 66 4.35 -5.34 6.14
N LEU A 67 4.54 -6.63 6.46
CA LEU A 67 4.12 -7.23 7.72
C LEU A 67 5.30 -7.89 8.43
N SER A 68 5.40 -7.71 9.74
CA SER A 68 6.25 -8.57 10.56
C SER A 68 5.69 -10.00 10.58
N GLY A 69 6.55 -10.99 10.86
CA GLY A 69 6.10 -12.38 10.97
C GLY A 69 4.99 -12.60 11.99
N ILE A 70 5.01 -11.85 13.10
CA ILE A 70 4.01 -11.93 14.18
C ILE A 70 2.64 -11.37 13.73
N LEU A 71 2.62 -10.25 13.00
CA LEU A 71 1.36 -9.72 12.47
C LEU A 71 0.81 -10.65 11.39
N ARG A 72 1.66 -11.08 10.47
CA ARG A 72 1.28 -11.97 9.38
C ARG A 72 0.68 -13.29 9.88
N SER A 73 1.22 -13.87 10.94
CA SER A 73 0.70 -15.15 11.48
C SER A 73 -0.72 -15.07 12.05
N LYS A 74 -1.25 -13.85 12.24
CA LYS A 74 -2.62 -13.60 12.72
C LYS A 74 -3.62 -13.35 11.58
N LEU A 75 -3.12 -13.24 10.35
CA LEU A 75 -3.96 -12.94 9.18
C LEU A 75 -4.28 -14.21 8.42
N VAL A 76 -5.54 -14.36 8.04
CA VAL A 76 -6.06 -15.47 7.24
C VAL A 76 -6.35 -14.98 5.82
N ASN A 77 -5.87 -15.72 4.82
CA ASN A 77 -6.10 -15.37 3.42
C ASN A 77 -7.60 -15.26 3.11
N GLY A 78 -7.99 -14.19 2.42
CA GLY A 78 -9.37 -13.95 2.02
C GLY A 78 -10.21 -13.19 3.05
N GLU A 79 -9.73 -13.04 4.29
CA GLU A 79 -10.44 -12.32 5.34
C GLU A 79 -10.21 -10.81 5.28
N VAL A 80 -11.19 -10.05 5.80
CA VAL A 80 -11.15 -8.59 5.84
C VAL A 80 -10.68 -8.09 7.20
N TYR A 81 -9.71 -7.18 7.18
CA TYR A 81 -9.14 -6.58 8.37
C TYR A 81 -9.11 -5.06 8.28
N ILE A 82 -9.02 -4.41 9.44
CA ILE A 82 -8.57 -3.02 9.56
C ILE A 82 -7.16 -3.07 10.14
N LEU A 83 -6.19 -2.64 9.34
CA LEU A 83 -4.79 -2.53 9.72
C LEU A 83 -4.45 -1.07 9.98
N LYS A 84 -3.54 -0.82 10.92
CA LYS A 84 -3.04 0.51 11.26
C LYS A 84 -1.55 0.58 11.04
N GLY A 85 -1.08 1.69 10.48
CA GLY A 85 0.28 1.81 10.00
C GLY A 85 0.55 3.06 9.17
N PHE A 86 1.60 3.02 8.36
CA PHE A 86 2.09 4.16 7.59
C PHE A 86 2.23 3.80 6.10
N ILE A 87 2.12 4.80 5.24
CA ILE A 87 2.47 4.62 3.83
C ILE A 87 3.98 4.85 3.67
N GLU A 88 4.67 3.80 3.24
CA GLU A 88 6.05 3.87 2.77
C GLU A 88 6.05 4.13 1.27
N LYS A 89 7.01 4.94 0.81
CA LYS A 89 7.20 5.24 -0.60
C LYS A 89 8.66 5.08 -0.97
N SER A 90 8.91 4.43 -2.10
CA SER A 90 10.26 4.31 -2.65
C SER A 90 10.26 4.60 -4.15
N VAL A 91 11.25 5.35 -4.61
CA VAL A 91 11.49 5.57 -6.04
C VAL A 91 12.55 4.59 -6.50
N ARG A 92 12.24 3.75 -7.49
CA ARG A 92 13.18 2.79 -8.08
C ARG A 92 12.95 2.73 -9.58
N ASN A 93 14.03 2.80 -10.37
CA ASN A 93 14.00 2.57 -11.83
C ASN A 93 12.85 3.29 -12.57
N SER A 94 12.67 4.59 -12.32
CA SER A 94 11.60 5.41 -12.92
C SER A 94 10.17 5.06 -12.50
N SER A 95 10.00 4.24 -11.45
CA SER A 95 8.71 3.91 -10.83
C SER A 95 8.64 4.42 -9.40
N ILE A 96 7.43 4.73 -8.97
CA ILE A 96 7.11 5.07 -7.58
C ILE A 96 6.36 3.88 -6.99
N ASP A 97 7.00 3.16 -6.09
CA ASP A 97 6.37 2.09 -5.33
C ASP A 97 5.74 2.68 -4.07
N LEU A 98 4.45 2.41 -3.87
CA LEU A 98 3.75 2.65 -2.61
C LEU A 98 3.54 1.33 -1.88
N ARG A 99 3.82 1.32 -0.57
CA ARG A 99 3.58 0.17 0.30
C ARG A 99 2.97 0.66 1.60
N PHE A 100 2.15 -0.18 2.22
CA PHE A 100 1.62 0.07 3.56
C PHE A 100 2.42 -0.73 4.58
N ALA A 101 3.13 -0.07 5.50
CA ALA A 101 3.81 -0.71 6.61
C ALA A 101 2.84 -0.83 7.79
N ALA A 102 2.36 -2.04 8.04
CA ALA A 102 1.39 -2.30 9.09
C ALA A 102 2.08 -2.53 10.45
N GLU A 103 1.60 -1.82 11.46
CA GLU A 103 2.07 -1.87 12.84
C GLU A 103 1.11 -2.66 13.74
N GLU A 104 -0.19 -2.63 13.43
CA GLU A 104 -1.23 -3.18 14.29
C GLU A 104 -2.43 -3.71 13.48
N ILE A 105 -3.03 -4.81 13.94
CA ILE A 105 -4.34 -5.28 13.48
C ILE A 105 -5.37 -4.75 14.48
N VAL A 106 -6.23 -3.84 14.03
CA VAL A 106 -7.18 -3.12 14.88
C VAL A 106 -8.49 -3.89 15.01
N GLN A 107 -8.93 -4.52 13.92
CA GLN A 107 -10.16 -5.29 13.91
C GLN A 107 -10.12 -6.36 12.83
N GLN A 108 -10.60 -7.55 13.16
CA GLN A 108 -11.03 -8.56 12.20
C GLN A 108 -12.55 -8.49 12.12
N LYS A 109 -13.13 -8.52 10.91
CA LYS A 109 -14.58 -8.70 10.83
C LYS A 109 -14.88 -10.13 11.31
N GLU A 110 -15.62 -10.26 12.41
CA GLU A 110 -16.23 -11.54 12.76
C GLU A 110 -17.23 -11.88 11.66
N ASP A 111 -16.86 -12.75 10.72
CA ASP A 111 -17.86 -13.56 10.05
C ASP A 111 -18.42 -14.49 11.13
N SER A 112 -19.44 -13.98 11.81
CA SER A 112 -20.35 -14.79 12.60
C SER A 112 -20.94 -15.79 11.62
N PHE A 113 -20.39 -17.01 11.64
CA PHE A 113 -21.03 -18.20 11.10
C PHE A 113 -22.42 -18.31 11.76
N GLN A 114 -23.43 -17.69 11.15
CA GLN A 114 -24.81 -18.15 11.28
C GLN A 114 -24.91 -19.47 10.51
N LYS A 115 -24.38 -20.55 11.11
CA LYS A 115 -24.84 -21.91 10.83
C LYS A 115 -25.91 -22.24 11.86
N MET A 116 -27.15 -21.92 11.52
CA MET A 116 -28.33 -22.58 12.06
C MET A 116 -29.29 -22.86 10.91
N THR A 117 -29.07 -24.02 10.28
CA THR A 117 -30.09 -24.85 9.61
C THR A 117 -29.79 -26.27 10.05
#